data_AF-A0A2R6N1X8-F1
#
_entry.id   AF-A0A2R6N1X8-F1
#
_cell.length_a   1.000
_cell.length_b   1.000
_cell.length_c   1.000
_cell.angle_alpha   90.00
_cell.angle_beta   90.00
_cell.angle_gamma   90.00
#
_symmetry.space_group_name_H-M   'P 1'
#
loop_
_entity.id
_entity.type
_entity.pdbx_description
1 polymer ?
#
loop_
_entity_poly.entity_id
_entity_poly.type
_entity_poly.pdbx_seq_one_letter_code
_entity_poly.pdbx_strand_id
1 'polypeptide(L)' 'MEASSSETTTDGSEGAYWCHGCSERIRDVNVEGEEPPTCPSCGEEMEFERSKGSASCAC' A
#
# COMPACT_ATOMS: atom_id res chain seq x y z
N MET A 1 5.63 27.19 -4.23
CA MET A 1 6.20 25.85 -4.43
C MET A 1 5.13 24.99 -5.06
N GLU A 2 5.49 24.27 -6.12
CA GLU A 2 4.61 23.38 -6.89
C GLU A 2 4.07 22.29 -5.95
N ALA A 3 2.81 22.41 -5.53
CA ALA A 3 2.09 21.27 -5.02
C ALA A 3 1.72 20.46 -6.25
N SER A 4 2.58 19.50 -6.62
CA SER A 4 2.19 18.41 -7.49
C SER A 4 0.82 17.94 -7.02
N SER A 5 -0.22 18.19 -7.81
CA SER A 5 -1.53 17.58 -7.67
C SER A 5 -1.36 16.08 -7.93
N SER A 6 -0.67 15.40 -7.03
CA SER A 6 -0.77 13.96 -6.91
C SER A 6 -2.06 13.77 -6.16
N GLU A 7 -3.15 13.81 -6.93
CA GLU A 7 -4.48 13.28 -6.62
C GLU A 7 -4.32 12.26 -5.50
N THR A 8 -4.61 12.71 -4.28
CA THR A 8 -4.56 11.85 -3.10
C THR A 8 -5.46 10.69 -3.44
N THR A 9 -4.86 9.52 -3.63
CA THR A 9 -5.58 8.26 -3.84
C THR A 9 -6.36 8.01 -2.56
N THR A 10 -7.51 8.68 -2.45
CA THR A 10 -8.55 8.46 -1.45
C THR A 10 -9.63 7.58 -2.07
N ASP A 11 -9.23 6.72 -3.01
CA ASP A 11 -10.07 5.70 -3.61
C ASP A 11 -10.19 4.54 -2.63
N GLY A 12 -10.88 4.74 -1.50
CA GLY A 12 -11.27 3.69 -0.54
C GLY A 12 -10.15 2.83 0.06
N SER A 13 -8.88 3.11 -0.26
CA SER A 13 -7.76 2.24 0.05
C SER A 13 -7.34 2.47 1.49
N GLU A 14 -7.52 1.45 2.30
CA GLU A 14 -7.11 1.47 3.69
C GLU A 14 -5.60 1.18 3.84
N GLY A 15 -4.94 0.71 2.78
CA GLY A 15 -3.51 0.42 2.78
C GLY A 15 -3.01 -0.28 1.50
N ALA A 16 -1.80 -0.80 1.56
CA ALA A 16 -1.23 -1.60 0.49
C ALA A 16 -0.45 -2.78 1.06
N TYR A 17 -0.43 -3.88 0.34
CA TYR A 17 0.43 -5.02 0.60
C TYR A 17 1.79 -4.79 -0.06
N TRP A 18 2.85 -4.93 0.71
CA TRP A 18 4.23 -4.81 0.26
C TRP A 18 4.93 -6.16 0.40
N CYS A 19 5.51 -6.63 -0.71
CA CYS A 19 6.40 -7.77 -0.70
C CYS A 19 7.86 -7.33 -0.49
N HIS A 20 8.48 -7.76 0.60
CA HIS A 20 9.88 -7.46 0.91
C HIS A 20 10.88 -8.23 0.01
N GLY A 21 10.48 -9.37 -0.56
CA GLY A 21 11.36 -10.19 -1.39
C GLY A 21 11.62 -9.61 -2.78
N CYS A 22 10.58 -9.10 -3.44
CA CYS A 22 10.68 -8.50 -4.78
C CYS A 22 10.40 -7.00 -4.83
N SER A 23 10.09 -6.37 -3.69
CA SER A 23 9.73 -4.94 -3.59
C SER A 23 8.46 -4.54 -4.36
N GLU A 24 7.56 -5.50 -4.63
CA GLU A 24 6.27 -5.27 -5.30
C GLU A 24 5.24 -4.71 -4.32
N ARG A 25 4.36 -3.80 -4.79
CA ARG A 25 3.29 -3.20 -3.98
C ARG A 25 1.93 -3.32 -4.65
N ILE A 26 0.97 -3.87 -3.93
CA ILE A 26 -0.40 -4.09 -4.38
C ILE A 26 -1.35 -3.35 -3.44
N ARG A 27 -2.30 -2.57 -3.99
CA ARG A 27 -3.29 -1.88 -3.14
C ARG A 27 -4.28 -2.87 -2.56
N ASP A 28 -4.75 -2.61 -1.35
CA ASP A 28 -5.80 -3.41 -0.71
C ASP A 28 -7.09 -3.48 -1.54
N VAL A 29 -7.46 -2.40 -2.22
CA VAL A 29 -8.64 -2.38 -3.13
C VAL A 29 -8.54 -3.34 -4.31
N ASN A 30 -7.34 -3.81 -4.63
CA ASN A 30 -7.10 -4.80 -5.70
C ASN A 30 -7.02 -6.24 -5.15
N VAL A 31 -7.16 -6.41 -3.83
CA VAL A 31 -7.14 -7.71 -3.16
C VAL A 31 -8.57 -8.04 -2.74
N GLU A 32 -9.09 -9.16 -3.22
CA GLU A 32 -10.40 -9.65 -2.79
C GLU A 32 -10.24 -10.47 -1.51
N GLY A 33 -10.53 -9.85 -0.36
CA GLY A 33 -10.52 -10.49 0.96
C GLY A 33 -9.88 -9.62 2.05
N GLU A 34 -10.06 -10.03 3.31
CA GLU A 34 -9.41 -9.37 4.46
C GLU A 34 -8.02 -9.94 4.77
N GLU A 35 -7.65 -11.06 4.14
CA GLU A 35 -6.38 -11.75 4.37
C GLU A 35 -5.27 -11.26 3.42
N PRO A 36 -4.01 -11.23 3.89
CA PRO A 36 -2.88 -10.87 3.04
C PRO A 36 -2.69 -11.87 1.90
N PRO A 37 -2.64 -11.41 0.63
CA PRO A 37 -2.37 -12.28 -0.49
C PRO A 37 -0.89 -12.64 -0.55
N THR A 38 -0.57 -13.67 -1.32
CA THR A 38 0.80 -13.93 -1.75
C THR A 38 1.17 -13.06 -2.95
N CYS A 39 2.44 -12.73 -3.07
CA CYS A 39 2.95 -11.92 -4.16
C CYS A 39 2.78 -12.67 -5.50
N PRO A 40 2.14 -12.08 -6.52
CA PRO A 40 1.98 -12.73 -7.83
C PRO A 40 3.31 -12.84 -8.60
N SER A 41 4.32 -12.06 -8.22
CA SER A 41 5.62 -12.02 -8.90
C SER A 41 6.61 -13.06 -8.36
N CYS A 42 6.62 -13.32 -7.04
CA CYS A 42 7.55 -14.27 -6.41
C CYS A 42 6.89 -15.38 -5.58
N GLY A 43 5.59 -15.25 -5.26
CA GLY A 43 4.85 -16.21 -4.45
C GLY A 43 5.04 -16.10 -2.93
N GLU A 44 5.81 -15.10 -2.45
CA GLU A 44 6.04 -14.90 -1.02
C GLU A 44 4.86 -14.20 -0.31
N GLU A 45 4.77 -14.36 1.01
CA GLU A 45 3.77 -13.68 1.83
C GLU A 45 3.99 -12.16 1.81
N MET A 46 2.92 -11.39 1.58
CA MET A 46 3.00 -9.94 1.56
C MET A 46 2.63 -9.34 2.92
N GLU A 47 3.33 -8.27 3.31
CA GLU A 47 3.04 -7.55 4.55
C GLU A 47 2.11 -6.38 4.27
N PHE A 48 1.09 -6.23 5.11
CA PHE A 48 0.12 -5.17 4.95
C PHE A 48 0.60 -3.86 5.59
N GLU A 49 0.96 -2.90 4.74
CA GLU A 49 1.35 -1.56 5.15
C GLU A 49 0.16 -0.61 4.97
N ARG A 50 -0.48 -0.24 6.09
CA ARG A 50 -1.44 0.87 6.06
C ARG A 50 -0.69 2.16 5.77
N SER A 51 -1.08 2.85 4.71
CA SER A 51 -0.70 4.23 4.49
C SER A 51 -1.40 5.06 5.57
N LYS A 52 -0.83 5.09 6.79
CA LYS A 52 -1.12 6.15 7.74
C LYS A 52 -0.70 7.43 7.02
N GLY A 53 -1.65 8.16 6.44
CA GLY A 53 -1.49 9.54 5.95
C GLY A 53 -1.15 10.53 7.08
N SER A 54 -0.43 10.08 8.10
CA SER A 54 -0.14 10.76 9.35
C SER A 54 0.94 9.99 10.13
N ALA A 55 2.05 9.65 9.48
CA ALA A 55 3.32 9.69 10.22
C ALA A 55 3.57 11.16 10.55
N SER A 56 2.94 11.61 11.64
CA SER A 56 3.15 12.85 12.37
C SER A 56 4.51 13.45 12.03
N CYS A 57 4.52 14.49 11.20
CA CYS A 57 5.68 15.36 11.09
C CYS A 57 5.82 16.01 12.47
N ALA A 58 6.73 15.47 13.29
CA ALA A 58 7.18 16.17 14.47
C ALA A 58 7.90 17.43 13.98
N CYS A 59 7.26 18.59 14.13
CA CYS A 59 7.86 19.90 13.92
C CYS A 59 7.50 20.80 15.10
#